data_AF-A0A387AVL2-F1
#
_entry.id   AF-A0A387AVL2-F1
#
_cell.length_a   1.000
_cell.length_b   1.000
_cell.length_c   1.000
_cell.angle_alpha   90.00
_cell.angle_beta   90.00
_cell.angle_gamma   90.00
#
_symmetry.space_group_name_H-M   'P 1'
#
loop_
_entity.id
_entity.type
_entity.pdbx_description
1 polymer ?
#
loop_
_entity_poly.entity_id
_entity_poly.type
_entity_poly.pdbx_seq_one_letter_code
_entity_poly.pdbx_strand_id
1 'polypeptide(L)'
;MTQMKKEKMLDLIIFIYNEYQRNDLRFAKSLISHSYDETVTELQKAYENSRKAFKQRIIEPIKIPADSVAIDYSAAFEKMTAKKVTSIELKKYARHAVISKEMLNQLDEPLTK
;
A
#
# COMPACT_ATOMS: atom_id res chain seq x y z
N MET A 1 -6.64 -29.52 5.52
CA MET A 1 -6.75 -28.06 5.79
C MET A 1 -8.22 -27.70 5.82
N THR A 2 -8.62 -27.19 6.97
CA THR A 2 -9.97 -27.16 7.56
C THR A 2 -10.88 -26.15 6.88
N GLN A 3 -12.15 -26.51 6.67
CA GLN A 3 -13.23 -25.70 6.09
C GLN A 3 -13.17 -24.21 6.47
N MET A 4 -12.90 -23.92 7.74
CA MET A 4 -12.71 -22.58 8.31
C MET A 4 -11.68 -21.70 7.60
N LYS A 5 -10.55 -22.25 7.13
CA LYS A 5 -9.54 -21.48 6.37
C LYS A 5 -10.07 -21.05 5.01
N LYS A 6 -10.90 -21.90 4.36
CA LYS A 6 -11.53 -21.58 3.07
C LYS A 6 -12.60 -20.51 3.24
N GLU A 7 -13.38 -20.58 4.31
CA GLU A 7 -14.39 -19.56 4.67
C GLU A 7 -13.73 -18.21 4.95
N LYS A 8 -12.71 -18.14 5.82
CA LYS A 8 -11.94 -16.89 6.05
C LYS A 8 -11.39 -16.28 4.76
N MET A 9 -10.89 -17.11 3.85
CA MET A 9 -10.35 -16.64 2.58
C MET A 9 -11.45 -16.11 1.65
N LEU A 10 -12.62 -16.75 1.64
CA LEU A 10 -13.79 -16.29 0.89
C LEU A 10 -14.31 -14.96 1.44
N ASP A 11 -14.41 -14.80 2.76
CA ASP A 11 -14.84 -13.56 3.40
C ASP A 11 -13.87 -12.41 3.09
N LEU A 12 -12.56 -12.67 3.12
CA LEU A 12 -11.54 -11.70 2.73
C LEU A 12 -11.71 -11.29 1.26
N ILE A 13 -12.00 -12.24 0.37
CA ILE A 13 -12.26 -11.95 -1.04
C ILE A 13 -13.51 -11.08 -1.20
N ILE A 14 -14.61 -11.43 -0.51
CA ILE A 14 -15.87 -10.66 -0.56
C ILE A 14 -15.64 -9.23 -0.06
N PHE A 15 -14.97 -9.07 1.09
CA PHE A 15 -14.58 -7.77 1.63
C PHE A 15 -13.80 -6.96 0.60
N ILE A 16 -12.79 -7.56 -0.04
CA ILE A 16 -11.96 -6.88 -1.04
C ILE A 16 -12.79 -6.31 -2.19
N TYR A 17 -13.71 -7.11 -2.74
CA TYR A 17 -14.54 -6.70 -3.87
C TYR A 17 -15.61 -5.68 -3.49
N ASN A 18 -16.04 -5.63 -2.23
CA ASN A 18 -17.03 -4.68 -1.74
C ASN A 18 -16.41 -3.33 -1.33
N GLU A 19 -15.26 -3.35 -0.66
CA GLU A 19 -14.67 -2.16 -0.04
C GLU A 19 -13.71 -1.39 -0.95
N TYR A 20 -13.03 -2.07 -1.88
CA TYR A 20 -11.96 -1.45 -2.67
C TYR A 20 -12.29 -1.36 -4.16
N GLN A 21 -11.77 -0.31 -4.81
CA GLN A 21 -11.96 -0.07 -6.23
C GLN A 21 -10.64 0.22 -6.96
N ARG A 22 -10.62 -0.01 -8.28
CA ARG A 22 -9.52 0.38 -9.20
C ARG A 22 -8.14 -0.12 -8.73
N ASN A 23 -7.20 0.80 -8.51
CA ASN A 23 -5.82 0.50 -8.15
C ASN A 23 -5.72 -0.15 -6.76
N ASP A 24 -6.57 0.27 -5.83
CA ASP A 24 -6.61 -0.27 -4.47
C ASP A 24 -7.12 -1.72 -4.50
N LEU A 25 -8.15 -2.01 -5.32
CA LEU A 25 -8.61 -3.38 -5.60
C LEU A 25 -7.53 -4.23 -6.26
N ARG A 26 -6.79 -3.68 -7.24
CA ARG A 26 -5.70 -4.40 -7.92
C ARG A 26 -4.58 -4.76 -6.95
N PHE A 27 -4.22 -3.83 -6.06
CA PHE A 27 -3.23 -4.07 -5.00
C PHE A 27 -3.73 -5.12 -4.01
N ALA A 28 -4.93 -4.96 -3.46
CA ALA A 28 -5.60 -5.92 -2.59
C ALA A 28 -5.62 -7.35 -3.18
N LYS A 29 -6.03 -7.48 -4.45
CA LYS A 29 -6.04 -8.76 -5.18
C LYS A 29 -4.64 -9.36 -5.37
N SER A 30 -3.61 -8.53 -5.54
CA SER A 30 -2.24 -9.02 -5.71
C SER A 30 -1.68 -9.67 -4.45
N LEU A 31 -2.16 -9.26 -3.26
CA LEU A 31 -1.70 -9.78 -1.97
C LEU A 31 -2.28 -11.17 -1.64
N ILE A 32 -3.41 -11.54 -2.25
CA ILE A 32 -4.16 -12.77 -1.93
C ILE A 32 -3.84 -13.95 -2.87
N SER A 33 -2.66 -13.97 -3.51
CA SER A 33 -2.54 -14.59 -4.83
C SER A 33 -2.76 -16.09 -4.94
N HIS A 34 -2.44 -16.98 -3.98
CA HIS A 34 -2.85 -18.40 -4.11
C HIS A 34 -2.99 -19.24 -2.81
N SER A 35 -2.41 -18.83 -1.68
CA SER A 35 -2.46 -19.58 -0.41
C SER A 35 -2.77 -18.66 0.76
N TYR A 36 -3.57 -19.11 1.73
CA TYR A 36 -3.94 -18.30 2.90
C TYR A 36 -2.72 -17.91 3.76
N ASP A 37 -1.84 -18.88 4.07
CA ASP A 37 -0.68 -18.62 4.93
C ASP A 37 0.37 -17.73 4.21
N GLU A 38 0.52 -17.92 2.89
CA GLU A 38 1.34 -17.04 2.05
C GLU A 38 0.73 -15.64 1.94
N THR A 39 -0.59 -15.54 1.82
CA THR A 39 -1.33 -14.27 1.79
C THR A 39 -1.11 -13.49 3.08
N VAL A 40 -1.23 -14.13 4.24
CA VAL A 40 -0.97 -13.49 5.54
C VAL A 40 0.46 -12.96 5.61
N THR A 41 1.42 -13.76 5.17
CA THR A 41 2.84 -13.39 5.16
C THR A 41 3.09 -12.21 4.22
N GLU A 42 2.53 -12.22 3.02
CA GLU A 42 2.66 -11.13 2.06
C GLU A 42 1.90 -9.86 2.51
N LEU A 43 0.78 -9.98 3.22
CA LEU A 43 0.08 -8.85 3.86
C LEU A 43 0.96 -8.17 4.92
N GLN A 44 1.58 -8.96 5.81
CA GLN A 44 2.48 -8.44 6.84
C GLN A 44 3.70 -7.75 6.22
N LYS A 45 4.30 -8.38 5.20
CA LYS A 45 5.44 -7.85 4.46
C LYS A 45 5.08 -6.58 3.69
N ALA A 46 3.93 -6.54 3.03
CA ALA A 46 3.43 -5.37 2.30
C ALA A 46 3.17 -4.19 3.25
N TYR A 47 2.61 -4.46 4.42
CA TYR A 47 2.41 -3.46 5.47
C TYR A 47 3.75 -2.89 5.95
N GLU A 48 4.70 -3.75 6.34
CA GLU A 48 6.02 -3.32 6.82
C GLU A 48 6.82 -2.58 5.73
N ASN A 49 6.78 -3.04 4.48
CA ASN A 49 7.44 -2.38 3.35
C ASN A 49 6.86 -0.99 3.08
N SER A 50 5.52 -0.87 3.05
CA SER A 50 4.85 0.42 2.84
C SER A 50 5.15 1.38 4.00
N ARG A 51 5.18 0.87 5.24
CA ARG A 51 5.55 1.65 6.44
C ARG A 51 7.00 2.12 6.39
N LYS A 52 7.95 1.26 5.99
CA LYS A 52 9.36 1.63 5.84
C LYS A 52 9.58 2.65 4.74
N ALA A 53 8.98 2.45 3.57
CA ALA A 53 9.06 3.37 2.43
C ALA A 53 8.48 4.75 2.78
N PHE A 54 7.34 4.76 3.50
CA PHE A 54 6.73 6.00 3.99
C PHE A 54 7.66 6.73 4.97
N LYS A 55 8.26 6.03 5.94
CA LYS A 55 9.23 6.63 6.88
C LYS A 55 10.47 7.17 6.16
N GLN A 56 11.06 6.40 5.24
CA GLN A 56 12.23 6.82 4.48
C GLN A 56 11.95 8.09 3.67
N ARG A 57 10.82 8.16 2.95
CA ARG A 57 10.47 9.35 2.16
C ARG A 57 10.08 10.58 2.98
N ILE A 58 9.63 10.41 4.23
CA ILE A 58 9.43 11.55 5.15
C ILE A 58 10.78 12.12 5.62
N ILE A 59 11.76 11.25 5.84
CA ILE A 59 13.06 11.60 6.40
C ILE A 59 14.04 12.04 5.30
N GLU A 60 13.87 11.58 4.06
CA GLU A 60 14.73 11.96 2.94
C GLU A 60 14.60 13.46 2.63
N PRO A 61 15.69 14.25 2.75
CA PRO A 61 15.71 15.59 2.23
C PRO A 61 15.54 15.52 0.71
N ILE A 62 14.76 16.47 0.15
CA ILE A 62 14.57 16.60 -1.29
C ILE A 62 15.95 16.89 -1.92
N LYS A 63 16.65 15.86 -2.37
CA LYS A 63 17.91 16.00 -3.11
C LYS A 63 17.57 16.39 -4.53
N ILE A 64 17.62 17.69 -4.81
CA ILE A 64 17.60 18.20 -6.18
C ILE A 64 18.99 17.90 -6.77
N PRO A 65 19.09 17.19 -7.91
CA PRO A 65 20.38 16.97 -8.56
C PRO A 65 20.97 18.33 -8.97
N ALA A 66 22.22 18.58 -8.63
CA ALA A 66 22.89 19.87 -8.87
C ALA A 66 23.25 20.12 -10.36
N ASP A 67 23.09 19.13 -11.24
CA ASP A 67 23.72 19.13 -12.57
C ASP A 67 22.76 19.25 -13.78
N SER A 68 21.46 19.52 -13.60
CA SER A 68 20.58 19.83 -14.74
C SER A 68 20.50 21.33 -15.01
N VAL A 69 21.53 21.84 -15.69
CA VAL A 69 21.58 23.22 -16.22
C VAL A 69 20.68 23.36 -17.46
N ALA A 70 19.93 24.46 -17.48
CA ALA A 70 19.32 25.16 -18.63
C ALA A 70 18.06 24.58 -19.29
N ILE A 71 16.90 24.74 -18.63
CA ILE A 71 15.73 25.39 -19.23
C ILE A 71 15.11 26.28 -18.14
N ASP A 72 14.74 27.51 -18.50
CA ASP A 72 14.18 28.55 -17.62
C ASP A 72 12.77 28.21 -17.09
N TYR A 73 12.64 27.06 -16.42
CA TYR A 73 11.49 26.70 -15.60
C TYR A 73 11.92 26.84 -14.15
N SER A 74 11.55 27.97 -13.54
CA SER A 74 11.88 28.37 -12.17
C SER A 74 12.15 27.19 -11.22
N ALA A 75 13.25 27.21 -10.46
CA ALA A 75 13.53 26.23 -9.40
C ALA A 75 12.36 26.02 -8.42
N ALA A 76 11.44 26.99 -8.35
CA ALA A 76 10.15 26.88 -7.67
C ALA A 76 9.20 25.84 -8.28
N PHE A 77 9.09 25.76 -9.62
CA PHE A 77 8.27 24.77 -10.33
C PHE A 77 8.79 23.34 -10.15
N GLU A 78 10.10 23.13 -10.25
CA GLU A 78 10.72 21.82 -10.01
C GLU A 78 10.52 21.37 -8.56
N LYS A 79 10.77 22.26 -7.59
CA LYS A 79 10.54 22.00 -6.17
C LYS A 79 9.07 21.72 -5.86
N MET A 80 8.15 22.43 -6.50
CA MET A 80 6.70 22.21 -6.35
C MET A 80 6.26 20.88 -6.96
N THR A 81 6.79 20.53 -8.14
CA THR A 81 6.50 19.27 -8.84
C THR A 81 7.05 18.08 -8.05
N ALA A 82 8.30 18.16 -7.59
CA ALA A 82 8.90 17.14 -6.71
C ALA A 82 8.07 16.97 -5.44
N LYS A 83 7.66 18.07 -4.77
CA LYS A 83 6.79 18.00 -3.59
C LYS A 83 5.43 17.37 -3.89
N LYS A 84 4.84 17.66 -5.06
CA LYS A 84 3.55 17.09 -5.49
C LYS A 84 3.66 15.59 -5.77
N VAL A 85 4.69 15.16 -6.49
CA VAL A 85 4.97 13.74 -6.77
C VAL A 85 5.22 12.99 -5.47
N THR A 86 6.10 13.51 -4.59
CA THR A 86 6.36 12.92 -3.27
C THR A 86 5.09 12.83 -2.44
N SER A 87 4.25 13.86 -2.44
CA SER A 87 2.97 13.83 -1.70
C SER A 87 2.00 12.78 -2.25
N ILE A 88 1.88 12.65 -3.58
CA ILE A 88 1.04 11.62 -4.21
C ILE A 88 1.52 10.23 -3.84
N GLU A 89 2.82 10.01 -3.91
CA GLU A 89 3.43 8.74 -3.58
C GLU A 89 3.34 8.39 -2.09
N LEU A 90 3.55 9.36 -1.20
CA LEU A 90 3.36 9.20 0.25
C LEU A 90 1.90 8.82 0.55
N LYS A 91 0.93 9.48 -0.10
CA LYS A 91 -0.49 9.13 0.02
C LYS A 91 -0.77 7.71 -0.46
N LYS A 92 -0.15 7.29 -1.57
CA LYS A 92 -0.28 5.92 -2.10
C LYS A 92 0.23 4.89 -1.11
N TYR A 93 1.44 5.07 -0.56
CA TYR A 93 1.98 4.13 0.43
C TYR A 93 1.20 4.12 1.74
N ALA A 94 0.77 5.28 2.22
CA ALA A 94 -0.09 5.36 3.40
C ALA A 94 -1.38 4.58 3.17
N ARG A 95 -2.02 4.72 2.00
CA ARG A 95 -3.22 3.97 1.65
C ARG A 95 -2.96 2.47 1.57
N HIS A 96 -1.90 2.03 0.91
CA HIS A 96 -1.54 0.61 0.85
C HIS A 96 -1.30 0.01 2.23
N ALA A 97 -0.64 0.74 3.13
CA ALA A 97 -0.44 0.31 4.51
C ALA A 97 -1.76 0.18 5.29
N VAL A 98 -2.72 1.10 5.07
CA VAL A 98 -4.06 1.02 5.66
C VAL A 98 -4.80 -0.23 5.18
N ILE A 99 -4.84 -0.45 3.85
CA ILE A 99 -5.49 -1.63 3.25
C ILE A 99 -4.92 -2.93 3.82
N SER A 100 -3.58 -3.08 3.83
CA SER A 100 -2.95 -4.28 4.38
C SER A 100 -3.25 -4.47 5.87
N LYS A 101 -3.35 -3.39 6.65
CA LYS A 101 -3.70 -3.45 8.07
C LYS A 101 -5.15 -3.85 8.29
N GLU A 102 -6.09 -3.28 7.55
CA GLU A 102 -7.52 -3.61 7.62
C GLU A 102 -7.75 -5.09 7.28
N MET A 103 -7.08 -5.59 6.24
CA MET A 103 -7.09 -7.00 5.89
C MET A 103 -6.58 -7.89 7.02
N LEU A 104 -5.45 -7.53 7.66
CA LEU A 104 -4.92 -8.30 8.79
C LEU A 104 -5.87 -8.31 9.98
N ASN A 105 -6.48 -7.17 10.32
CA ASN A 105 -7.43 -7.08 11.42
C ASN A 105 -8.65 -7.99 11.20
N GLN A 106 -9.18 -8.06 9.98
CA GLN A 106 -10.34 -8.92 9.69
C GLN A 106 -10.03 -10.42 9.80
N LEU A 107 -8.76 -10.81 9.64
CA LEU A 107 -8.33 -12.19 9.82
C LEU A 107 -8.24 -12.58 11.30
N ASP A 108 -7.90 -11.61 12.14
CA ASP A 108 -7.79 -11.75 13.59
C ASP A 108 -9.15 -11.64 14.29
N GLU A 109 -10.16 -11.02 13.67
CA GLU A 109 -11.53 -11.10 14.16
C GLU A 109 -12.05 -12.56 14.11
N PRO A 110 -12.71 -13.04 15.18
CA PRO A 110 -13.39 -14.32 15.12
C PRO A 110 -14.47 -14.27 14.03
N LEU A 111 -14.54 -15.33 13.22
CA LEU A 111 -15.60 -15.56 12.23
C LEU A 111 -16.94 -15.72 12.95
N THR A 112 -17.53 -14.60 13.35
CA THR A 112 -18.86 -14.57 13.95
C THR A 112 -19.63 -13.42 13.36
N LYS A 113 -20.40 -13.74 12.31
CA LYS A 113 -21.73 -13.20 12.06
C LYS A 113 -22.62 -14.32 11.55
#